data_AF-A0A0F9FJ60-F1
#
_entry.id   AF-A0A0F9FJ60-F1
#
_cell.length_a   1.000
_cell.length_b   1.000
_cell.length_c   1.000
_cell.angle_alpha   90.00
_cell.angle_beta   90.00
_cell.angle_gamma   90.00
#
_symmetry.space_group_name_H-M   'P 1'
#
loop_
_entity.id
_entity.type
_entity.pdbx_description
1 polymer ?
#
loop_
_entity_poly.entity_id
_entity_poly.type
_entity_poly.pdbx_seq_one_letter_code
_entity_poly.pdbx_strand_id
1 'polypeptide(L)' 'MALAIQAIKVLVVDDSAIVRKILTEELSRDSAIEIVGTAPD' A
#
# COMPACT_ATOMS: atom_id res chain seq x y z
N MET A 1 -28.19 -4.05 1.77
CA MET A 1 -27.11 -4.55 0.89
C MET A 1 -25.90 -3.66 1.15
N ALA A 2 -24.85 -4.18 1.80
CA ALA A 2 -23.60 -3.44 1.93
C ALA A 2 -22.87 -3.52 0.59
N LEU A 3 -22.47 -2.38 0.01
CA LEU A 3 -21.53 -2.37 -1.10
C LEU A 3 -20.19 -2.87 -0.55
N ALA A 4 -19.66 -3.96 -1.12
CA ALA A 4 -18.31 -4.39 -0.82
C ALA A 4 -17.36 -3.33 -1.38
N ILE A 5 -16.60 -2.67 -0.50
CA ILE A 5 -15.50 -1.81 -0.92
C ILE A 5 -14.42 -2.75 -1.47
N GLN A 6 -14.18 -2.68 -2.78
CA GLN A 6 -13.07 -3.37 -3.39
C GLN A 6 -11.80 -2.60 -3.04
N ALA A 7 -10.85 -3.25 -2.37
CA ALA A 7 -9.61 -2.61 -1.98
C ALA A 7 -8.82 -2.12 -3.20
N ILE A 8 -8.23 -0.93 -3.09
CA ILE A 8 -7.36 -0.33 -4.09
C ILE A 8 -6.00 -1.02 -3.99
N LYS A 9 -5.58 -1.66 -5.08
CA LYS A 9 -4.30 -2.35 -5.16
C LYS A 9 -3.18 -1.36 -5.43
N VAL A 10 -2.18 -1.33 -4.55
CA VAL A 10 -1.09 -0.35 -4.56
C VAL A 10 0.27 -1.05 -4.63
N LEU A 11 1.14 -0.57 -5.53
CA LEU A 11 2.57 -0.92 -5.58
C LEU A 11 3.39 0.28 -5.12
N VAL A 12 4.25 0.11 -4.12
CA VAL A 12 5.09 1.19 -3.58
C VAL A 12 6.46 1.19 -4.27
N VAL A 13 6.81 2.28 -4.95
CA VAL A 13 8.06 2.43 -5.71
C VAL A 13 8.74 3.74 -5.31
N ASP A 14 9.99 3.66 -4.84
CA ASP A 14 10.83 4.79 -4.46
C ASP A 14 12.31 4.36 -4.45
N ASP A 15 13.23 5.31 -4.66
CA ASP A 15 14.68 5.07 -4.63
C ASP A 15 15.23 4.95 -3.19
N SER A 16 14.45 5.34 -2.18
CA SER A 16 14.76 5.20 -0.77
C SER A 16 14.01 4.04 -0.12
N ALA A 17 14.77 3.07 0.40
CA ALA A 17 14.23 1.98 1.20
C ALA A 17 13.46 2.46 2.45
N ILE A 18 13.88 3.60 3.04
CA ILE A 18 13.20 4.19 4.19
C ILE A 18 11.82 4.73 3.80
N VAL A 19 11.72 5.40 2.65
CA VAL A 19 10.45 5.93 2.15
C VAL A 19 9.48 4.78 1.84
N ARG A 20 9.94 3.72 1.17
CA ARG A 20 9.11 2.53 0.93
C ARG A 20 8.55 1.95 2.24
N LYS A 21 9.37 1.86 3.29
CA LYS A 21 8.94 1.38 4.60
C LYS A 21 7.85 2.28 5.21
N ILE A 22 8.09 3.59 5.26
CA ILE A 22 7.13 4.56 5.84
C ILE A 22 5.81 4.54 5.07
N LEU A 23 5.84 4.58 3.74
CA LEU A 23 4.63 4.52 2.91
C LEU A 23 3.87 3.20 3.12
N THR A 24 4.59 2.08 3.23
CA THR A 24 3.96 0.79 3.49
C THR A 24 3.25 0.78 4.85
N GLU A 25 3.90 1.27 5.91
CA GLU A 25 3.33 1.33 7.25
C GLU A 25 2.10 2.24 7.32
N GLU A 26 2.16 3.42 6.72
CA GLU A 26 1.08 4.40 6.78
C GLU A 26 -0.11 4.05 5.89
N LEU A 27 0.12 3.58 4.66
CA LEU A 27 -0.95 3.17 3.75
C LEU A 27 -1.66 1.90 4.24
N SER A 28 -0.97 1.01 4.97
CA SER A 28 -1.57 -0.20 5.55
C SER A 28 -2.61 0.08 6.65
N ARG A 29 -2.70 1.33 7.14
CA ARG A 29 -3.71 1.74 8.13
C ARG A 29 -5.09 1.95 7.52
N ASP A 30 -5.17 2.16 6.21
CA ASP A 30 -6.43 2.36 5.49
C ASP A 30 -6.98 1.01 5.01
N SER A 31 -8.17 0.63 5.47
CA SER A 31 -8.82 -0.63 5.10
C SER A 31 -9.29 -0.68 3.65
N ALA A 32 -9.31 0.45 2.95
CA ALA A 32 -9.57 0.51 1.52
C ALA A 32 -8.32 0.23 0.67
N ILE A 33 -7.13 0.05 1.25
CA ILE A 33 -5.87 -0.14 0.53
C ILE A 33 -5.33 -1.56 0.72
N GLU A 34 -4.92 -2.18 -0.40
CA GLU A 34 -4.21 -3.45 -0.44
C GLU A 34 -2.83 -3.23 -1.08
N ILE A 35 -1.76 -3.32 -0.28
CA ILE A 35 -0.40 -3.26 -0.83
C ILE A 35 -0.08 -4.62 -1.45
N VAL A 36 0.13 -4.63 -2.77
CA VAL A 36 0.42 -5.86 -3.54
C VAL A 36 1.91 -6.10 -3.75
N GLY A 37 2.75 -5.13 -3.38
CA GLY A 37 4.20 -5.25 -3.41
C GLY A 37 4.92 -3.93 -3.19
N THR A 38 6.24 -4.04 -3.08
CA THR A 38 7.16 -2.91 -3.06
C THR A 38 8.24 -3.14 -4.12
N ALA A 39 8.85 -2.06 -4.62
CA ALA A 39 10.01 -2.20 -5.50
C ALA A 39 11.11 -3.02 -4.81
N PRO A 40 11.76 -3.95 -5.53
CA PRO A 40 12.97 -4.62 -5.03
C PRO A 40 14.07 -3.58 -4.77
N ASP A 41 15.01 -3.92 -3.89
CA ASP A 41 16.22 -3.10 -3.69
C ASP A 41 17.01 -2.92 -4.99
#